data_AF-A0A7Y5N619-F1
#
_entry.id   AF-A0A7Y5N619-F1
#
_cell.length_a   1.000
_cell.length_b   1.000
_cell.length_c   1.000
_cell.angle_alpha   90.00
_cell.angle_beta   90.00
_cell.angle_gamma   90.00
#
_symmetry.space_group_name_H-M   'P 1'
#
loop_
_entity.id
_entity.type
_entity.pdbx_description
1 polymer ?
#
loop_
_entity_poly.entity_id
_entity_poly.type
_entity_poly.pdbx_seq_one_letter_code
_entity_poly.pdbx_strand_id
1 'polypeptide(L)'
;MNSQLTPSTPSYADLLAELKQRIRSTQVRAVVAVNRELVLLYWEIGREILRRQEAEGWGTKVIERLAADLRAEFPEMTGLSARNLKYMQKFAQAWPDVQIVQSVIAQLPWGHHTRILDRLSSPEERLWYIEASKKHRWSQRVLEHQIETQLHLRQGQMQSNFERTLPAADSDLIVDTRGRPLDLPPQTENRVAKIQKWTKIQDFILTGAHDDGVATVRK
;
A
#
# COMPACT_ATOMS: atom_id res chain seq x y z
N MET A 1 -21.20 55.27 -1.12
CA MET A 1 -19.91 54.56 -1.16
C MET A 1 -20.19 53.07 -1.05
N ASN A 2 -20.26 52.35 -2.18
CA ASN A 2 -20.41 50.89 -2.18
C ASN A 2 -19.26 50.30 -3.01
N SER A 3 -18.20 49.88 -2.33
CA SER A 3 -17.16 49.06 -2.94
C SER A 3 -17.71 47.65 -3.11
N GLN A 4 -18.19 47.34 -4.30
CA GLN A 4 -18.53 45.97 -4.66
C GLN A 4 -17.24 45.16 -4.81
N LEU A 5 -17.03 44.21 -3.89
CA LEU A 5 -16.09 43.10 -4.04
C LEU A 5 -16.57 42.21 -5.19
N THR A 6 -15.99 42.35 -6.38
CA THR A 6 -16.19 41.35 -7.44
C THR A 6 -15.42 40.08 -7.08
N PRO A 7 -16.05 38.89 -7.07
CA PRO A 7 -15.31 37.65 -6.93
C PRO A 7 -14.39 37.52 -8.15
N SER A 8 -13.08 37.51 -7.92
CA SER A 8 -12.07 37.28 -8.94
C SER A 8 -12.34 35.93 -9.62
N THR A 9 -12.62 35.95 -10.92
CA THR A 9 -12.77 34.72 -11.72
C THR A 9 -11.50 33.88 -11.59
N PRO A 10 -11.58 32.56 -11.34
CA PRO A 10 -10.39 31.73 -11.23
C PRO A 10 -9.54 31.86 -12.49
N SER A 11 -8.24 32.11 -12.33
CA SER A 11 -7.31 32.08 -13.45
C SER A 11 -7.30 30.66 -14.05
N TYR A 12 -6.98 30.54 -15.34
CA TYR A 12 -6.70 29.24 -15.96
C TYR A 12 -5.66 28.44 -15.14
N ALA A 13 -4.69 29.13 -14.53
CA ALA A 13 -3.69 28.51 -13.65
C ALA A 13 -4.33 27.88 -12.39
N ASP A 14 -5.31 28.55 -11.79
CA ASP A 14 -6.03 28.07 -10.61
C ASP A 14 -6.88 26.85 -10.95
N LEU A 15 -7.62 26.93 -12.07
CA LEU A 15 -8.39 25.79 -12.60
C LEU A 15 -7.47 24.59 -12.88
N LEU A 16 -6.32 24.80 -13.52
CA LEU A 16 -5.37 23.74 -13.82
C LEU A 16 -4.77 23.12 -12.56
N ALA A 17 -4.42 23.94 -11.56
CA ALA A 17 -3.91 23.45 -10.27
C ALA A 17 -4.98 22.62 -9.54
N GLU A 18 -6.22 23.09 -9.54
CA GLU A 18 -7.34 22.39 -8.93
C GLU A 18 -7.60 21.03 -9.60
N LEU A 19 -7.68 21.00 -10.94
CA LEU A 19 -7.87 19.75 -11.69
C LEU A 19 -6.73 18.76 -11.44
N LYS A 20 -5.47 19.24 -11.41
CA LYS A 20 -4.32 18.39 -11.06
C LYS A 20 -4.47 17.78 -9.66
N GLN A 21 -4.93 18.55 -8.66
CA GLN A 21 -5.17 18.03 -7.31
C GLN A 21 -6.31 17.03 -7.26
N ARG A 22 -7.43 17.30 -7.95
CA ARG A 22 -8.56 16.36 -8.04
C ARG A 22 -8.14 15.03 -8.67
N ILE A 23 -7.38 15.07 -9.77
CA ILE A 23 -6.83 13.88 -10.44
C ILE A 23 -5.92 13.10 -9.49
N ARG A 24 -4.94 13.77 -8.86
CA ARG A 24 -4.01 13.13 -7.91
C ARG A 24 -4.74 12.49 -6.74
N SER A 25 -5.72 13.19 -6.15
CA SER A 25 -6.51 12.66 -5.03
C SER A 25 -7.30 11.40 -5.43
N THR A 26 -7.87 11.40 -6.64
CA THR A 26 -8.67 10.29 -7.16
C THR A 26 -7.79 9.08 -7.45
N GLN A 27 -6.63 9.29 -8.06
CA GLN A 27 -5.63 8.23 -8.26
C GLN A 27 -5.19 7.61 -6.93
N VAL A 28 -4.94 8.43 -5.89
CA VAL A 28 -4.58 7.91 -4.57
C VAL A 28 -5.70 7.07 -3.96
N ARG A 29 -6.96 7.54 -4.03
CA ARG A 29 -8.10 6.77 -3.50
C ARG A 29 -8.27 5.43 -4.25
N ALA A 30 -8.15 5.44 -5.58
CA ALA A 30 -8.24 4.22 -6.38
C ALA A 30 -7.14 3.20 -6.01
N VAL A 31 -5.90 3.67 -5.87
CA VAL A 31 -4.78 2.80 -5.45
C VAL A 31 -5.00 2.22 -4.05
N VAL A 32 -5.52 3.01 -3.11
CA VAL A 32 -5.82 2.51 -1.75
C VAL A 32 -6.93 1.46 -1.79
N ALA A 33 -7.98 1.66 -2.58
CA ALA A 33 -9.05 0.68 -2.74
C ALA A 33 -8.55 -0.64 -3.34
N VAL A 34 -7.75 -0.57 -4.41
CA VAL A 34 -7.15 -1.77 -5.03
C VAL A 34 -6.21 -2.49 -4.07
N ASN A 35 -5.37 -1.76 -3.34
CA ASN A 35 -4.47 -2.36 -2.36
C ASN A 35 -5.25 -3.11 -1.27
N ARG A 36 -6.40 -2.56 -0.84
CA ARG A 36 -7.24 -3.19 0.16
C ARG A 36 -7.73 -4.57 -0.30
N GLU A 37 -8.32 -4.64 -1.49
CA GLU A 37 -8.81 -5.88 -2.07
C GLU A 37 -7.67 -6.89 -2.28
N LEU A 38 -6.51 -6.41 -2.76
CA LEU A 38 -5.36 -7.27 -2.98
C LEU A 38 -4.81 -7.88 -1.68
N VAL A 39 -4.75 -7.10 -0.60
CA VAL A 39 -4.30 -7.59 0.71
C VAL A 39 -5.29 -8.58 1.30
N LEU A 40 -6.60 -8.34 1.13
CA LEU A 40 -7.64 -9.27 1.57
C LEU A 40 -7.56 -10.59 0.81
N LEU A 41 -7.46 -10.55 -0.52
CA LEU A 41 -7.29 -11.74 -1.35
C LEU A 41 -6.06 -12.55 -0.91
N TYR A 42 -4.92 -11.89 -0.67
CA TYR A 42 -3.71 -12.55 -0.20
C TYR A 42 -3.87 -13.18 1.18
N TRP A 43 -4.62 -12.54 2.07
CA TRP A 43 -4.96 -13.14 3.36
C TRP A 43 -5.84 -14.38 3.20
N GLU A 44 -6.86 -14.32 2.35
CA GLU A 44 -7.79 -15.44 2.09
C GLU A 44 -7.07 -16.65 1.46
N ILE A 45 -6.19 -16.41 0.49
CA ILE A 45 -5.34 -17.46 -0.09
C ILE A 45 -4.47 -18.09 0.99
N GLY A 46 -3.84 -17.28 1.84
CA GLY A 46 -3.04 -17.76 2.96
C GLY A 46 -3.84 -18.64 3.90
N ARG A 47 -5.03 -18.20 4.30
CA ARG A 47 -5.98 -18.94 5.14
C ARG A 47 -6.37 -20.29 4.53
N GLU A 48 -6.74 -20.30 3.26
CA GLU A 48 -7.17 -21.54 2.59
C GLU A 48 -6.03 -22.54 2.47
N ILE A 49 -4.81 -22.08 2.15
CA ILE A 49 -3.64 -22.96 2.12
C ILE A 49 -3.41 -23.58 3.51
N LEU A 50 -3.46 -22.78 4.58
CA LEU A 50 -3.27 -23.30 5.94
C LEU A 50 -4.32 -24.35 6.31
N ARG A 51 -5.60 -24.08 6.00
CA ARG A 51 -6.70 -25.00 6.25
C ARG A 51 -6.50 -26.33 5.53
N ARG A 52 -6.06 -26.30 4.27
CA ARG A 52 -5.76 -27.49 3.46
C ARG A 52 -4.53 -28.23 3.96
N GLN A 53 -3.50 -27.52 4.43
CA GLN A 53 -2.33 -28.14 5.04
C GLN A 53 -2.69 -28.93 6.30
N GLU A 54 -3.55 -28.39 7.15
CA GLU A 54 -4.02 -29.06 8.36
C GLU A 54 -4.91 -30.27 8.05
N ALA A 55 -5.85 -30.13 7.11
CA ALA A 55 -6.81 -31.18 6.77
C ALA A 55 -6.23 -32.32 5.91
N GLU A 56 -5.29 -32.01 5.01
CA GLU A 56 -4.84 -32.92 3.95
C GLU A 56 -3.31 -33.17 3.96
N GLY A 57 -2.57 -32.54 4.88
CA GLY A 57 -1.12 -32.75 5.01
C GLY A 57 -0.30 -32.15 3.86
N TRP A 58 -0.78 -31.08 3.21
CA TRP A 58 -0.11 -30.47 2.06
C TRP A 58 1.32 -30.00 2.38
N GLY A 59 2.31 -30.61 1.73
CA GLY A 59 3.70 -30.21 1.81
C GLY A 59 4.09 -29.12 0.80
N THR A 60 5.38 -28.73 0.82
CA THR A 60 5.95 -27.67 -0.03
C THR A 60 5.71 -27.87 -1.53
N LYS A 61 5.71 -29.12 -2.02
CA LYS A 61 5.48 -29.43 -3.44
C LYS A 61 4.09 -29.02 -3.93
N VAL A 62 3.08 -29.07 -3.06
CA VAL A 62 1.72 -28.65 -3.42
C VAL A 62 1.65 -27.14 -3.62
N ILE A 63 2.37 -26.37 -2.80
CA ILE A 63 2.47 -24.91 -2.91
C ILE A 63 3.18 -24.52 -4.21
N GLU A 64 4.22 -25.26 -4.61
CA GLU A 64 4.93 -25.00 -5.87
C GLU A 64 4.04 -25.25 -7.09
N ARG A 65 3.28 -26.35 -7.10
CA ARG A 65 2.31 -26.64 -8.16
C ARG A 65 1.20 -25.59 -8.20
N LEU A 66 0.61 -25.26 -7.05
CA LEU A 66 -0.44 -24.23 -6.94
C LEU A 66 0.06 -22.88 -7.47
N ALA A 67 1.30 -22.48 -7.14
CA ALA A 67 1.90 -21.27 -7.67
C ALA A 67 2.05 -21.30 -9.20
N ALA A 68 2.46 -22.43 -9.75
CA ALA A 68 2.62 -22.58 -11.20
C ALA A 68 1.26 -22.47 -11.90
N ASP A 69 0.26 -23.19 -11.41
CA ASP A 69 -1.10 -23.21 -11.97
C ASP A 69 -1.74 -21.82 -11.90
N LEU A 70 -1.68 -21.17 -10.74
CA LEU A 70 -2.22 -19.81 -10.56
C LEU A 70 -1.52 -18.77 -11.45
N ARG A 71 -0.22 -18.90 -11.68
CA ARG A 71 0.51 -17.99 -12.57
C ARG A 71 0.23 -18.24 -14.05
N ALA A 72 -0.06 -19.48 -14.42
CA ALA A 72 -0.46 -19.81 -15.78
C ALA A 72 -1.84 -19.22 -16.10
N GLU A 73 -2.77 -19.30 -15.15
CA GLU A 73 -4.12 -18.75 -15.27
C GLU A 73 -4.13 -17.20 -15.20
N PHE A 74 -3.32 -16.62 -14.32
CA PHE A 74 -3.29 -15.17 -14.08
C PHE A 74 -1.89 -14.58 -14.35
N PRO A 75 -1.43 -14.55 -15.61
CA PRO A 75 -0.05 -14.15 -15.96
C PRO A 75 0.27 -12.68 -15.63
N GLU A 76 -0.74 -11.81 -15.65
CA GLU A 76 -0.61 -10.39 -15.30
C GLU A 76 -0.38 -10.16 -13.80
N MET A 77 -0.74 -11.13 -12.95
CA MET A 77 -0.69 -11.02 -11.51
C MET A 77 0.67 -11.46 -10.95
N THR A 78 1.58 -10.50 -10.81
CA THR A 78 2.98 -10.74 -10.39
C THR A 78 3.17 -11.28 -8.96
N GLY A 79 2.12 -11.26 -8.13
CA GLY A 79 2.16 -11.69 -6.74
C GLY A 79 1.93 -13.18 -6.49
N LEU A 80 1.78 -14.02 -7.51
CA LEU A 80 1.40 -15.44 -7.34
C LEU A 80 2.58 -16.42 -7.32
N SER A 81 3.79 -15.95 -6.99
CA SER A 81 4.95 -16.85 -6.85
C SER A 81 4.84 -17.76 -5.62
N ALA A 82 5.47 -18.94 -5.65
CA ALA A 82 5.51 -19.86 -4.51
C ALA A 82 6.07 -19.20 -3.24
N ARG A 83 7.07 -18.32 -3.38
CA ARG A 83 7.59 -17.50 -2.28
C ARG A 83 6.50 -16.60 -1.71
N ASN A 84 5.72 -15.94 -2.56
CA ASN A 84 4.69 -15.03 -2.09
C ASN A 84 3.49 -15.78 -1.47
N LEU A 85 3.13 -16.96 -1.97
CA LEU A 85 2.14 -17.82 -1.30
C LEU A 85 2.58 -18.19 0.13
N LYS A 86 3.87 -18.46 0.34
CA LYS A 86 4.41 -18.66 1.71
C LYS A 86 4.29 -17.40 2.57
N TYR A 87 4.45 -16.21 2.00
CA TYR A 87 4.16 -14.96 2.71
C TYR A 87 2.68 -14.78 3.01
N MET A 88 1.78 -15.16 2.10
CA MET A 88 0.34 -15.16 2.32
C MET A 88 -0.04 -16.05 3.51
N GLN A 89 0.55 -17.25 3.61
CA GLN A 89 0.39 -18.12 4.78
C GLN A 89 0.89 -17.45 6.07
N LYS A 90 2.12 -16.91 6.07
CA LYS A 90 2.66 -16.19 7.24
C LYS A 90 1.78 -15.02 7.67
N PHE A 91 1.24 -14.30 6.70
CA PHE A 91 0.35 -13.16 6.93
C PHE A 91 -0.97 -13.60 7.53
N ALA A 92 -1.60 -14.65 6.99
CA ALA A 92 -2.80 -15.25 7.56
C ALA A 92 -2.58 -15.80 8.98
N GLN A 93 -1.43 -16.43 9.24
CA GLN A 93 -1.05 -16.89 10.59
C GLN A 93 -0.85 -15.73 11.57
N ALA A 94 -0.22 -14.64 11.12
CA ALA A 94 0.05 -13.48 11.96
C ALA A 94 -1.23 -12.71 12.33
N TRP A 95 -2.26 -12.78 11.47
CA TRP A 95 -3.51 -12.03 11.61
C TRP A 95 -4.72 -12.96 11.43
N PRO A 96 -5.07 -13.77 12.43
CA PRO A 96 -6.17 -14.73 12.30
C PRO A 96 -7.55 -14.08 12.23
N ASP A 97 -7.70 -12.86 12.77
CA ASP A 97 -8.95 -12.11 12.79
C ASP A 97 -9.11 -11.24 11.53
N VAL A 98 -10.14 -11.57 10.74
CA VAL A 98 -10.51 -10.85 9.51
C VAL A 98 -10.85 -9.38 9.75
N GLN A 99 -11.42 -9.03 10.91
CA GLN A 99 -11.83 -7.65 11.20
C GLN A 99 -10.61 -6.74 11.34
N ILE A 100 -9.53 -7.24 11.93
CA ILE A 100 -8.24 -6.52 12.02
C ILE A 100 -7.65 -6.34 10.62
N VAL A 101 -7.72 -7.38 9.79
CA VAL A 101 -7.19 -7.32 8.41
C VAL A 101 -7.92 -6.26 7.59
N GLN A 102 -9.25 -6.26 7.62
CA GLN A 102 -10.08 -5.33 6.85
C GLN A 102 -9.94 -3.87 7.31
N SER A 103 -9.82 -3.63 8.61
CA SER A 103 -9.84 -2.27 9.18
C SER A 103 -8.46 -1.62 9.22
N VAL A 104 -7.45 -2.36 9.71
CA VAL A 104 -6.15 -1.80 10.04
C VAL A 104 -5.14 -2.10 8.96
N ILE A 105 -5.10 -3.33 8.47
CA ILE A 105 -3.94 -3.86 7.77
C ILE A 105 -4.05 -3.62 6.26
N ALA A 106 -5.25 -3.73 5.69
CA ALA A 106 -5.50 -3.60 4.25
C ALA A 106 -5.32 -2.17 3.71
N GLN A 107 -5.01 -1.18 4.56
CA GLN A 107 -4.70 0.18 4.13
C GLN A 107 -3.25 0.38 3.68
N LEU A 108 -2.35 -0.56 4.01
CA LEU A 108 -0.96 -0.55 3.55
C LEU A 108 -0.76 -1.45 2.34
N PRO A 109 0.11 -1.08 1.39
CA PRO A 109 0.50 -1.96 0.30
C PRO A 109 1.09 -3.29 0.80
N TRP A 110 0.90 -4.37 0.05
CA TRP A 110 1.41 -5.71 0.38
C TRP A 110 2.90 -5.74 0.77
N GLY A 111 3.74 -4.93 0.11
CA GLY A 111 5.17 -4.84 0.39
C GLY A 111 5.50 -4.37 1.81
N HIS A 112 4.65 -3.57 2.45
CA HIS A 112 4.85 -3.19 3.86
C HIS A 112 4.65 -4.39 4.78
N HIS A 113 3.64 -5.22 4.51
CA HIS A 113 3.33 -6.40 5.32
C HIS A 113 4.44 -7.44 5.26
N THR A 114 4.98 -7.73 4.08
CA THR A 114 6.09 -8.69 3.96
C THR A 114 7.32 -8.23 4.74
N ARG A 115 7.66 -6.94 4.70
CA ARG A 115 8.78 -6.38 5.48
C ARG A 115 8.54 -6.44 6.98
N ILE A 116 7.34 -6.09 7.43
CA ILE A 116 6.96 -6.16 8.84
C ILE A 116 7.06 -7.60 9.35
N LEU A 117 6.57 -8.58 8.58
CA LEU A 117 6.67 -10.00 8.93
C LEU A 117 8.11 -10.52 8.93
N ASP A 118 8.98 -10.01 8.04
CA ASP A 118 10.38 -10.43 7.96
C ASP A 118 11.24 -9.84 9.09
N ARG A 119 10.94 -8.61 9.53
CA ARG A 119 11.78 -7.88 10.48
C ARG A 119 11.33 -8.00 11.92
N LEU A 120 10.04 -8.23 12.15
CA LEU A 120 9.45 -8.16 13.49
C LEU A 120 8.81 -9.49 13.86
N SER A 121 9.06 -9.93 15.09
CA SER A 121 8.50 -11.19 15.62
C SER A 121 7.26 -10.95 16.49
N SER A 122 7.20 -9.83 17.21
CA SER A 122 6.10 -9.52 18.14
C SER A 122 4.85 -9.02 17.40
N PRO A 123 3.66 -9.60 17.64
CA PRO A 123 2.40 -9.10 17.08
C PRO A 123 2.11 -7.64 17.47
N GLU A 124 2.43 -7.25 18.70
CA GLU A 124 2.24 -5.88 19.20
C GLU A 124 3.10 -4.88 18.45
N GLU A 125 4.39 -5.21 18.28
CA GLU A 125 5.34 -4.36 17.55
C GLU A 125 4.92 -4.22 16.07
N ARG A 126 4.48 -5.32 15.45
CA ARG A 126 3.95 -5.29 14.07
C ARG A 126 2.77 -4.33 13.96
N LEU A 127 1.79 -4.43 14.87
CA LEU A 127 0.61 -3.57 14.85
C LEU A 127 1.00 -2.10 15.05
N TRP A 128 1.94 -1.82 15.95
CA TRP A 128 2.45 -0.47 16.19
C TRP A 128 3.05 0.15 14.91
N TYR A 129 3.92 -0.59 14.20
CA TYR A 129 4.51 -0.07 12.95
C TYR A 129 3.50 0.03 11.81
N ILE A 130 2.47 -0.82 11.77
CA ILE A 130 1.37 -0.70 10.80
C ILE A 130 0.61 0.61 11.04
N GLU A 131 0.21 0.87 12.29
CA GLU A 131 -0.51 2.10 12.65
C GLU A 131 0.33 3.36 12.45
N ALA A 132 1.60 3.32 12.86
CA ALA A 132 2.52 4.43 12.61
C ALA A 132 2.75 4.67 11.11
N SER A 133 2.89 3.61 10.30
CA SER A 133 3.03 3.72 8.84
C SER A 133 1.80 4.36 8.19
N LYS A 134 0.60 4.02 8.65
CA LYS A 134 -0.65 4.62 8.18
C LYS A 134 -0.74 6.09 8.56
N LYS A 135 -0.53 6.39 9.84
CA LYS A 135 -0.60 7.74 10.40
C LYS A 135 0.35 8.71 9.70
N HIS A 136 1.59 8.27 9.49
CA HIS A 136 2.66 9.10 8.90
C HIS A 136 2.86 8.87 7.40
N ARG A 137 2.04 8.02 6.77
CA ARG A 137 2.09 7.68 5.35
C ARG A 137 3.49 7.26 4.88
N TRP A 138 4.16 6.43 5.69
CA TRP A 138 5.53 6.02 5.40
C TRP A 138 5.62 5.23 4.09
N SER A 139 6.61 5.61 3.27
CA SER A 139 7.07 4.72 2.20
C SER A 139 7.70 3.47 2.81
N GLN A 140 7.79 2.40 2.02
CA GLN A 140 8.42 1.15 2.47
C GLN A 140 9.87 1.37 2.96
N ARG A 141 10.63 2.26 2.31
CA ARG A 141 11.99 2.62 2.72
C ARG A 141 12.02 3.31 4.08
N VAL A 142 11.07 4.20 4.33
CA VAL A 142 10.96 4.90 5.62
C VAL A 142 10.56 3.92 6.70
N LEU A 143 9.58 3.04 6.45
CA LEU A 143 9.22 1.97 7.38
C LEU A 143 10.43 1.09 7.74
N GLU A 144 11.19 0.63 6.74
CA GLU A 144 12.42 -0.15 6.96
C GLU A 144 13.40 0.60 7.88
N HIS A 145 13.66 1.89 7.59
CA HIS A 145 14.53 2.72 8.43
C HIS A 145 13.99 2.93 9.86
N GLN A 146 12.68 3.11 10.04
CA GLN A 146 12.09 3.29 11.37
C GLN A 146 12.14 2.01 12.21
N ILE A 147 12.01 0.85 11.55
CA ILE A 147 12.22 -0.46 12.19
C ILE A 147 13.69 -0.60 12.63
N GLU A 148 14.63 -0.30 11.73
CA GLU A 148 16.07 -0.39 12.01
C GLU A 148 16.51 0.51 13.17
N THR A 149 15.90 1.70 13.27
CA THR A 149 16.17 2.66 14.36
C THR A 149 15.28 2.46 15.58
N GLN A 150 14.50 1.37 15.63
CA GLN A 150 13.65 0.98 16.76
C GLN A 150 12.77 2.14 17.27
N LEU A 151 12.11 2.87 16.36
CA LEU A 151 11.34 4.06 16.73
C LEU A 151 10.31 3.80 17.84
N HIS A 152 9.71 2.61 17.87
CA HIS A 152 8.71 2.26 18.89
C HIS A 152 9.26 2.36 20.33
N LEU A 153 10.52 1.98 20.56
CA LEU A 153 11.17 2.11 21.87
C LEU A 153 11.46 3.58 22.22
N ARG A 154 11.87 4.36 21.22
CA ARG A 154 12.17 5.78 21.39
C ARG A 154 10.90 6.58 21.71
N GLN A 155 9.79 6.30 21.03
CA GLN A 155 8.52 6.98 21.31
C GLN A 155 7.88 6.53 22.63
N GLY A 156 8.02 5.27 23.03
CA GLY A 156 7.58 4.79 24.35
C GLY A 156 8.32 5.47 25.51
N GLN A 157 9.61 5.80 25.33
CA GLN A 157 10.38 6.60 26.30
C GLN A 157 10.09 8.10 26.21
N MET A 158 9.62 8.60 25.07
CA MET A 158 9.34 10.02 24.88
C MET A 158 8.03 10.48 25.48
N GLN A 159 7.02 9.62 25.72
CA GLN A 159 5.79 10.04 26.41
C GLN A 159 6.03 10.58 27.85
N SER A 160 7.16 10.26 28.50
CA SER A 160 7.52 10.85 29.80
C SER A 160 8.25 12.21 29.71
N ASN A 161 8.77 12.58 28.53
CA ASN A 161 9.53 13.83 28.32
C ASN A 161 8.85 14.80 27.33
N PHE A 162 7.84 14.36 26.58
CA PHE A 162 7.18 15.16 25.53
C PHE A 162 6.34 16.33 26.09
N GLU A 163 5.84 16.23 27.32
CA GLU A 163 5.04 17.31 27.94
C GLU A 163 5.86 18.57 28.24
N ARG A 164 7.20 18.50 28.22
CA ARG A 164 8.06 19.63 28.64
C ARG A 164 8.73 20.40 27.50
N THR A 165 8.71 19.91 26.26
CA THR A 165 9.35 20.63 25.13
C THR A 165 8.67 20.31 23.80
N LEU A 166 7.61 21.06 23.51
CA LEU A 166 7.18 21.31 22.14
C LEU A 166 7.22 22.83 21.90
N PRO A 167 8.07 23.34 20.99
CA PRO A 167 7.83 24.65 20.42
C PRO A 167 6.53 24.59 19.60
N ALA A 168 5.73 25.65 19.71
CA ALA A 168 4.47 25.78 18.99
C ALA A 168 4.64 25.62 17.47
N ALA A 169 3.56 25.16 16.86
CA ALA A 169 3.39 24.91 15.44
C ALA A 169 4.00 26.02 14.56
N ASP A 170 4.96 25.60 13.72
CA ASP A 170 5.22 26.07 12.35
C ASP A 170 6.67 25.75 12.01
N SER A 171 6.95 24.60 11.39
CA SER A 171 8.13 24.51 10.51
C SER A 171 8.11 23.22 9.66
N ASP A 172 7.94 23.42 8.36
CA ASP A 172 8.01 22.43 7.29
C ASP A 172 9.47 22.05 6.94
N LEU A 173 10.38 22.04 7.94
CA LEU A 173 11.82 21.83 7.73
C LEU A 173 12.31 20.59 8.49
N ILE A 174 12.58 19.52 7.73
CA ILE A 174 13.33 18.36 8.22
C ILE A 174 14.82 18.73 8.20
N VAL A 175 15.48 18.69 9.35
CA VAL A 175 16.92 18.94 9.52
C VAL A 175 17.69 17.65 9.78
N ASP A 176 18.97 17.60 9.35
CA ASP A 176 19.87 16.49 9.66
C ASP A 176 20.37 16.53 11.13
N THR A 177 21.12 15.50 11.56
CA THR A 177 21.70 15.41 12.91
C THR A 177 22.71 16.52 13.25
N ARG A 178 23.01 17.41 12.30
CA ARG A 178 23.89 18.58 12.44
C ARG A 178 23.14 19.90 12.19
N GLY A 179 21.81 19.89 12.20
CA GLY A 179 20.96 21.09 12.17
C GLY A 179 20.91 21.79 10.81
N ARG A 180 21.29 21.13 9.71
CA ARG A 180 21.18 21.72 8.37
C ARG A 180 19.87 21.31 7.69
N PRO A 181 19.20 22.24 6.98
CA PRO A 181 18.03 21.91 6.17
C PRO A 181 18.37 20.85 5.12
N LEU A 182 17.62 19.76 5.08
CA LEU A 182 17.82 18.70 4.11
C LEU A 182 17.10 19.07 2.80
N ASP A 183 17.87 19.45 1.77
CA ASP A 183 17.32 19.61 0.42
C ASP A 183 17.05 18.21 -0.16
N LEU A 184 15.82 17.72 0.03
CA LEU A 184 15.37 16.48 -0.59
C LEU A 184 15.09 16.77 -2.07
N PRO A 185 15.75 16.07 -3.02
CA PRO A 185 15.43 16.25 -4.43
C PRO A 185 13.93 15.99 -4.65
N PRO A 186 13.26 16.78 -5.52
CA PRO A 186 11.83 16.66 -5.72
C PRO A 186 11.46 15.22 -6.10
N GLN A 187 10.64 14.59 -5.27
CA GLN A 187 10.17 13.20 -5.44
C GLN A 187 9.16 13.03 -6.59
N THR A 188 9.33 13.74 -7.71
CA THR A 188 8.32 13.85 -8.76
C THR A 188 8.47 12.87 -9.93
N GLU A 189 9.56 12.12 -10.06
CA GLU A 189 9.79 11.37 -11.30
C GLU A 189 9.54 9.86 -11.20
N ASN A 190 9.58 9.26 -10.00
CA ASN A 190 9.48 7.80 -9.87
C ASN A 190 8.06 7.27 -9.55
N ARG A 191 7.08 8.17 -9.38
CA ARG A 191 5.66 7.79 -9.24
C ARG A 191 4.96 7.74 -10.59
N VAL A 192 5.26 8.68 -11.50
CA VAL A 192 4.60 8.77 -12.82
C VAL A 192 5.01 7.62 -13.75
N ALA A 193 6.29 7.22 -13.74
CA ALA A 193 6.76 6.06 -14.50
C ALA A 193 6.25 4.72 -13.95
N LYS A 194 6.07 4.60 -12.63
CA LYS A 194 5.40 3.43 -12.03
C LYS A 194 3.90 3.44 -12.32
N ILE A 195 3.23 4.59 -12.21
CA ILE A 195 1.82 4.76 -12.57
C ILE A 195 1.59 4.42 -14.07
N GLN A 196 2.52 4.77 -14.96
CA GLN A 196 2.45 4.35 -16.37
C GLN A 196 2.52 2.84 -16.56
N LYS A 197 3.23 2.11 -15.69
CA LYS A 197 3.26 0.64 -15.70
C LYS A 197 1.98 0.02 -15.12
N TRP A 198 1.20 0.77 -14.33
CA TRP A 198 -0.11 0.37 -13.79
C TRP A 198 -1.29 0.72 -14.74
N THR A 199 -1.10 1.56 -15.75
CA THR A 199 -2.11 1.83 -16.79
C THR A 199 -2.52 0.57 -17.55
N LYS A 200 -1.63 -0.42 -17.69
CA LYS A 200 -1.97 -1.72 -18.31
C LYS A 200 -2.99 -2.53 -17.50
N ILE A 201 -3.06 -2.34 -16.18
CA ILE A 201 -4.06 -2.98 -15.33
C ILE A 201 -5.38 -2.20 -15.38
N GLN A 202 -5.36 -0.89 -15.65
CA GLN A 202 -6.58 -0.11 -15.93
C GLN A 202 -7.18 -0.41 -17.31
N ASP A 203 -6.36 -0.63 -18.36
CA ASP A 203 -6.83 -1.01 -19.70
C ASP A 203 -7.50 -2.39 -19.73
N PHE A 204 -7.03 -3.32 -18.88
CA PHE A 204 -7.63 -4.65 -18.71
C PHE A 204 -9.04 -4.62 -18.09
N ILE A 205 -9.30 -3.67 -17.18
CA ILE A 205 -10.63 -3.53 -16.53
C ILE A 205 -11.60 -2.68 -17.38
N LEU A 206 -11.10 -1.79 -18.25
CA LEU A 206 -11.95 -0.89 -19.05
C LEU A 206 -12.29 -1.41 -20.46
N THR A 207 -11.64 -2.48 -20.96
CA THR A 207 -11.81 -2.94 -22.36
C THR A 207 -12.28 -4.41 -22.49
N GLY A 208 -12.89 -4.98 -21.45
CA GLY A 208 -13.28 -6.40 -21.41
C GLY A 208 -14.79 -6.66 -21.45
N ALA A 209 -15.52 -6.17 -22.47
CA ALA A 209 -16.84 -6.69 -22.87
C ALA A 209 -17.22 -6.21 -24.29
N HIS A 210 -16.94 -7.07 -25.28
CA HIS A 210 -17.29 -7.13 -26.71
C HIS A 210 -16.00 -7.39 -27.49
N ASP A 211 -15.74 -8.60 -27.99
CA ASP A 211 -16.55 -9.25 -29.01
C ASP A 211 -16.32 -10.78 -28.98
N ASP A 212 -17.38 -11.53 -28.68
CA ASP A 212 -17.45 -12.97 -28.96
C ASP A 212 -17.69 -13.17 -30.46
N GLY A 213 -16.93 -14.09 -31.04
CA GLY A 213 -16.96 -14.37 -32.47
C GLY A 213 -18.34 -14.62 -33.04
N VAL A 214 -18.66 -13.90 -34.12
CA VAL A 214 -19.67 -14.37 -35.08
C VAL A 214 -19.00 -15.38 -36.01
N ALA A 215 -19.24 -16.65 -35.71
CA ALA A 215 -19.23 -17.70 -36.71
C ALA A 215 -20.18 -17.31 -37.85
N THR A 216 -19.66 -17.20 -39.08
CA THR A 216 -20.48 -17.27 -40.29
C THR A 216 -20.08 -18.49 -41.08
N VAL A 217 -20.94 -19.51 -41.03
CA VAL A 217 -20.96 -20.64 -41.95
C VAL A 217 -21.71 -20.23 -43.23
N ARG A 218 -21.03 -20.40 -44.37
CA ARG A 218 -21.47 -20.65 -45.76
C ARG A 218 -22.87 -20.21 -46.23
N LYS A 219 -22.88 -19.54 -47.38
CA LYS A 219 -23.39 -20.11 -48.64
C LYS A 219 -22.45 -19.73 -49.78
#